data_AF-A0A1G4XMH1-F1
#
_entry.id   AF-A0A1G4XMH1-F1
#
_cell.length_a   1.000
_cell.length_b   1.000
_cell.length_c   1.000
_cell.angle_alpha   90.00
_cell.angle_beta   90.00
_cell.angle_gamma   90.00
#
_symmetry.space_group_name_H-M   'P 1'
#
loop_
_entity.id
_entity.type
_entity.pdbx_description
1 polymer ?
#
loop_
_entity_poly.entity_id
_entity_poly.type
_entity_poly.pdbx_seq_one_letter_code
_entity_poly.pdbx_strand_id
1 'polypeptide(L)'
;MRFAISDGNAGLRQPGIILRVDGKSVGKPGFFGLDKRDDFPPRLLRKLYGEVNADGLRDHITAGWDAPVENSELLMAVEAYVQPILQQAFEQQYRRDMQLAQARLQKAIQTRLAELPEHKRQFADRAIRKVLDKYYGEPDSKVEPIVFVLLEALERSDYRLLLEHIADSRPRDVAAIAEGLNDFGLAEMAYLVEQASARSMFLDQLEQLALNTATSEAIMHKALERNLWVFGPEFSLFSTNITLKRQIEEYLQKKYVGNKADQRPDLLLNQNLNGEYLLIEFKRPSHSLNHDDYIQAIAYRHDLGKHISATIRVLLIGGRRSPDFPQINREPDVNVAVFDQLIATARNQLQWLLRDKTGIAPT
;
A
#
# COMPACT_ATOMS: atom_id res chain seq x y z
N MET A 1 23.71 25.52 -24.75
CA MET A 1 23.64 25.97 -23.33
C MET A 1 24.91 26.73 -22.98
N ARG A 2 24.82 27.80 -22.20
CA ARG A 2 25.96 28.55 -21.67
C ARG A 2 25.73 28.80 -20.19
N PHE A 3 26.68 28.45 -19.33
CA PHE A 3 26.54 28.65 -17.89
C PHE A 3 27.90 28.78 -17.23
N ALA A 4 27.89 29.23 -15.99
CA ALA A 4 29.04 29.25 -15.11
C ALA A 4 28.60 29.00 -13.66
N ILE A 5 29.56 28.56 -12.85
CA ILE A 5 29.37 28.30 -11.42
C ILE A 5 30.32 29.24 -10.66
N SER A 6 29.74 30.10 -9.83
CA SER A 6 30.49 31.10 -9.06
C SER A 6 31.38 30.46 -7.98
N ASP A 7 32.65 30.85 -7.96
CA ASP A 7 33.63 30.46 -6.93
C ASP A 7 33.44 31.23 -5.60
N GLY A 8 32.85 32.43 -5.65
CA GLY A 8 32.67 33.31 -4.49
C GLY A 8 31.83 32.73 -3.35
N ASN A 9 32.14 33.15 -2.12
CA ASN A 9 31.47 32.66 -0.90
C ASN A 9 30.00 33.08 -0.77
N ALA A 10 29.59 34.15 -1.46
CA ALA A 10 28.21 34.63 -1.46
C ALA A 10 27.39 34.01 -2.61
N GLY A 11 26.13 33.68 -2.34
CA GLY A 11 25.19 33.22 -3.36
C GLY A 11 24.77 34.35 -4.30
N LEU A 12 24.48 34.01 -5.55
CA LEU A 12 24.01 34.93 -6.58
C LEU A 12 22.59 35.44 -6.26
N ARG A 13 22.26 36.63 -6.78
CA ARG A 13 20.92 37.25 -6.58
C ARG A 13 19.81 36.52 -7.32
N GLN A 14 20.10 36.01 -8.52
CA GLN A 14 19.17 35.21 -9.34
C GLN A 14 19.88 33.95 -9.83
N PRO A 15 20.07 32.95 -8.96
CA PRO A 15 20.72 31.70 -9.33
C PRO A 15 19.80 30.83 -10.19
N GLY A 16 20.39 30.05 -11.09
CA GLY A 16 19.70 29.14 -12.00
C GLY A 16 20.03 29.39 -13.46
N ILE A 17 19.48 28.55 -14.34
CA ILE A 17 19.60 28.66 -15.79
C ILE A 17 18.33 29.30 -16.34
N ILE A 18 18.48 30.36 -17.13
CA ILE A 18 17.38 31.02 -17.84
C ILE A 18 17.01 30.16 -19.05
N LEU A 19 15.73 29.78 -19.15
CA LEU A 19 15.20 29.16 -20.34
C LEU A 19 14.93 30.22 -21.41
N ARG A 20 15.47 30.03 -22.61
CA ARG A 20 15.22 30.91 -23.76
C ARG A 20 14.56 30.15 -24.90
N VAL A 21 13.52 30.75 -25.47
CA VAL A 21 12.75 30.23 -26.60
C VAL A 21 12.56 31.36 -27.60
N ASP A 22 12.98 31.19 -28.85
CA ASP A 22 12.99 32.21 -29.90
C ASP A 22 13.68 33.52 -29.45
N GLY A 23 14.77 33.39 -28.69
CA GLY A 23 15.52 34.53 -28.16
C GLY A 23 14.88 35.29 -26.98
N LYS A 24 13.68 34.89 -26.52
CA LYS A 24 13.02 35.47 -25.34
C LYS A 24 13.22 34.60 -24.12
N SER A 25 13.37 35.24 -22.95
CA SER A 25 13.45 34.54 -21.67
C SER A 25 12.07 34.07 -21.22
N VAL A 26 11.98 32.83 -20.75
CA VAL A 26 10.76 32.23 -20.20
C VAL A 26 10.89 32.11 -18.69
N GLY A 27 9.98 32.75 -17.96
CA GLY A 27 9.88 32.62 -16.50
C GLY A 27 11.13 32.99 -15.70
N LYS A 28 11.25 32.42 -14.50
CA LYS A 28 12.39 32.61 -13.60
C LYS A 28 13.49 31.58 -13.90
N PRO A 29 14.76 31.88 -13.61
CA PRO A 29 15.83 30.88 -13.72
C PRO A 29 15.51 29.64 -12.89
N GLY A 30 15.63 28.47 -13.51
CA GLY A 30 15.38 27.17 -12.89
C GLY A 30 16.66 26.36 -12.71
N PHE A 31 16.58 25.28 -11.95
CA PHE A 31 17.72 24.38 -11.72
C PHE A 31 17.60 23.05 -12.48
N PHE A 32 16.58 22.92 -13.34
CA PHE A 32 16.37 21.78 -14.24
C PHE A 32 16.48 20.44 -13.48
N GLY A 33 15.81 20.36 -12.33
CA GLY A 33 15.74 19.17 -11.49
C GLY A 33 16.86 19.01 -10.46
N LEU A 34 17.93 19.82 -10.48
CA LEU A 34 18.98 19.75 -9.44
C LEU A 34 18.50 20.20 -8.05
N ASP A 35 17.51 21.08 -7.99
CA ASP A 35 16.88 21.55 -6.75
C ASP A 35 15.95 20.53 -6.09
N LYS A 36 15.65 19.44 -6.79
CA LYS A 36 14.80 18.34 -6.33
C LYS A 36 15.61 17.10 -5.92
N ARG A 37 16.93 17.22 -5.80
CA ARG A 37 17.86 16.14 -5.44
C ARG A 37 18.36 16.30 -4.01
N ASP A 38 18.20 15.27 -3.20
CA ASP A 38 18.67 15.27 -1.81
C ASP A 38 20.18 15.02 -1.68
N ASP A 39 20.80 14.42 -2.70
CA ASP A 39 22.26 14.26 -2.81
C ASP A 39 22.98 15.55 -3.28
N PHE A 40 22.24 16.58 -3.67
CA PHE A 40 22.81 17.83 -4.17
C PHE A 40 22.80 18.91 -3.07
N PRO A 41 23.95 19.48 -2.68
CA PRO A 41 23.98 20.50 -1.63
C PRO A 41 23.17 21.75 -2.04
N PRO A 42 22.08 22.13 -1.34
CA PRO A 42 21.22 23.25 -1.76
C PRO A 42 21.96 24.60 -1.82
N ARG A 43 23.04 24.72 -1.05
CA ARG A 43 23.92 25.89 -1.05
C ARG A 43 24.68 26.08 -2.37
N LEU A 44 24.97 25.00 -3.10
CA LEU A 44 25.67 25.06 -4.39
C LEU A 44 24.77 25.54 -5.53
N LEU A 45 23.46 25.29 -5.46
CA LEU A 45 22.49 25.81 -6.43
C LEU A 45 22.57 27.35 -6.53
N ARG A 46 22.83 28.01 -5.41
CA ARG A 46 22.98 29.47 -5.33
C ARG A 46 24.19 30.02 -6.09
N LYS A 47 25.09 29.16 -6.59
CA LYS A 47 26.27 29.53 -7.36
C LYS A 47 26.06 29.38 -8.88
N LEU A 48 24.98 28.74 -9.31
CA LEU A 48 24.69 28.51 -10.72
C LEU A 48 24.12 29.77 -11.39
N TYR A 49 24.62 30.11 -12.57
CA TYR A 49 23.96 31.08 -13.46
C TYR A 49 24.24 30.73 -14.92
N GLY A 50 23.26 30.98 -15.79
CA GLY A 50 23.43 30.73 -17.21
C GLY A 50 22.12 30.82 -17.99
N GLU A 51 22.17 30.35 -19.23
CA GLU A 51 21.04 30.29 -20.14
C GLU A 51 21.09 29.04 -21.03
N VAL A 52 19.91 28.54 -21.38
CA VAL A 52 19.73 27.45 -22.35
C VAL A 52 18.72 27.89 -23.41
N ASN A 53 19.10 27.78 -24.68
CA ASN A 53 18.20 28.00 -25.80
C ASN A 53 17.51 26.68 -26.13
N ALA A 54 16.18 26.69 -26.18
CA ALA A 54 15.33 25.54 -26.42
C ALA A 54 14.15 25.97 -27.31
N ASP A 55 14.45 26.47 -28.51
CA ASP A 55 13.44 27.03 -29.43
C ASP A 55 12.34 26.02 -29.81
N GLY A 56 12.66 24.71 -29.74
CA GLY A 56 11.68 23.63 -29.92
C GLY A 56 10.57 23.57 -28.86
N LEU A 57 10.65 24.35 -27.77
CA LEU A 57 9.60 24.47 -26.77
C LEU A 57 8.52 25.49 -27.12
N ARG A 58 8.56 26.12 -28.31
CA ARG A 58 7.68 27.25 -28.63
C ARG A 58 6.20 27.00 -28.35
N ASP A 59 5.69 25.83 -28.72
CA ASP A 59 4.28 25.47 -28.53
C ASP A 59 3.96 24.98 -27.10
N HIS A 60 4.99 24.90 -26.26
CA HIS A 60 4.94 24.44 -24.87
C HIS A 60 5.22 25.57 -23.86
N ILE A 61 5.14 26.83 -24.30
CA ILE A 61 5.23 28.02 -23.44
C ILE A 61 3.84 28.64 -23.28
N THR A 62 3.52 29.10 -22.07
CA THR A 62 2.27 29.84 -21.80
C THR A 62 2.20 31.12 -22.64
N ALA A 63 0.99 31.60 -22.96
CA ALA A 63 0.80 32.81 -23.75
C ALA A 63 1.51 34.05 -23.16
N GLY A 64 1.69 34.08 -21.83
CA GLY A 64 2.36 35.16 -21.10
C GLY A 64 3.89 35.09 -21.09
N TRP A 65 4.52 34.03 -21.63
CA TRP A 65 5.97 33.79 -21.54
C TRP A 65 6.49 33.67 -20.09
N ASP A 66 5.59 33.50 -19.14
CA ASP A 66 5.86 33.47 -17.71
C ASP A 66 6.26 32.07 -17.21
N ALA A 67 5.86 31.01 -17.91
CA ALA A 67 6.25 29.64 -17.59
C ALA A 67 6.15 28.69 -18.80
N PRO A 68 6.87 27.57 -18.78
CA PRO A 68 6.52 26.40 -19.60
C PRO A 68 5.20 25.76 -19.14
N VAL A 69 4.56 24.99 -20.02
CA VAL A 69 3.39 24.15 -19.67
C VAL A 69 3.83 23.01 -18.74
N GLU A 70 3.14 22.83 -17.61
CA GLU A 70 3.54 21.93 -16.50
C GLU A 70 3.74 20.45 -16.89
N ASN A 71 3.04 19.95 -17.91
CA ASN A 71 3.11 18.55 -18.37
C ASN A 71 3.79 18.40 -19.74
N SER A 72 4.72 19.30 -20.07
CA SER A 72 5.43 19.27 -21.36
C SER A 72 6.48 18.15 -21.41
N GLU A 73 6.24 17.12 -22.24
CA GLU A 73 7.23 16.06 -22.50
C GLU A 73 8.53 16.62 -23.09
N LEU A 74 8.44 17.67 -23.92
CA LEU A 74 9.63 18.34 -24.46
C LEU A 74 10.42 19.08 -23.37
N LEU A 75 9.74 19.64 -22.36
CA LEU A 75 10.42 20.25 -21.22
C LEU A 75 11.17 19.19 -20.41
N MET A 76 10.54 18.03 -20.19
CA MET A 76 11.20 16.89 -19.54
C MET A 76 12.43 16.43 -20.33
N ALA A 77 12.37 16.41 -21.67
CA ALA A 77 13.53 16.09 -22.51
C ALA A 77 14.66 17.13 -22.38
N VAL A 78 14.31 18.42 -22.28
CA VAL A 78 15.29 19.49 -22.03
C VAL A 78 15.90 19.36 -20.63
N GLU A 79 15.12 19.05 -19.60
CA GLU A 79 15.63 18.78 -18.25
C GLU A 79 16.60 17.60 -18.26
N ALA A 80 16.22 16.47 -18.87
CA ALA A 80 17.06 15.27 -18.99
C ALA A 80 18.38 15.53 -19.73
N TYR A 81 18.40 16.48 -20.68
CA TYR A 81 19.61 16.90 -21.38
C TYR A 81 20.49 17.85 -20.55
N VAL A 82 19.88 18.83 -19.86
CA VAL A 82 20.60 19.89 -19.14
C VAL A 82 21.18 19.39 -17.81
N GLN A 83 20.43 18.56 -17.10
CA GLN A 83 20.79 18.08 -15.76
C GLN A 83 22.18 17.40 -15.69
N PRO A 84 22.54 16.42 -16.55
CA PRO A 84 23.84 15.75 -16.46
C PRO A 84 25.02 16.70 -16.74
N ILE A 85 24.83 17.69 -17.62
CA ILE A 85 25.86 18.70 -17.94
C ILE A 85 26.17 19.55 -16.71
N LEU A 86 25.12 20.01 -16.01
CA LEU A 86 25.27 20.80 -14.80
C LEU A 86 25.90 19.98 -13.68
N GLN A 87 25.44 18.74 -13.49
CA GLN A 87 25.97 17.84 -12.47
C GLN A 87 27.48 17.63 -12.66
N GLN A 88 27.91 17.30 -13.88
CA GLN A 88 29.33 17.08 -14.18
C GLN A 88 30.17 18.32 -13.88
N ALA A 89 29.66 19.52 -14.16
CA ALA A 89 30.36 20.76 -13.85
C ALA A 89 30.49 21.01 -12.34
N PHE A 90 29.44 20.73 -11.56
CA PHE A 90 29.51 20.80 -10.10
C PHE A 90 30.43 19.74 -9.49
N GLU A 91 30.47 18.53 -10.03
CA GLU A 91 31.40 17.47 -9.61
C GLU A 91 32.86 17.82 -9.90
N GLN A 92 33.13 18.55 -10.98
CA GLN A 92 34.48 19.03 -11.29
C GLN A 92 34.91 20.17 -10.35
N GLN A 93 34.03 21.13 -10.07
CA GLN A 93 34.38 22.35 -9.33
C GLN A 93 34.19 22.24 -7.81
N TYR A 94 33.20 21.46 -7.36
CA TYR A 94 32.80 21.30 -5.95
C TYR A 94 32.81 19.83 -5.50
N ARG A 95 33.79 19.05 -5.99
CA ARG A 95 33.90 17.61 -5.75
C ARG A 95 33.75 17.22 -4.29
N ARG A 96 34.39 17.93 -3.36
CA ARG A 96 34.36 17.61 -1.92
C ARG A 96 32.96 17.76 -1.33
N ASP A 97 32.27 18.85 -1.65
CA ASP A 97 30.90 19.11 -1.17
C ASP A 97 29.90 18.10 -1.75
N MET A 98 30.07 17.73 -3.03
CA MET A 98 29.28 16.70 -3.70
C MET A 98 29.50 15.32 -3.05
N GLN A 99 30.76 14.93 -2.82
CA GLN A 99 31.11 13.67 -2.14
C GLN A 99 30.56 13.62 -0.71
N LEU A 100 30.58 14.74 0.02
CA LEU A 100 30.03 14.83 1.37
C LEU A 100 28.51 14.66 1.40
N ALA A 101 27.78 15.22 0.43
CA ALA A 101 26.34 15.05 0.34
C ALA A 101 25.94 13.62 -0.04
N GLN A 102 26.61 13.04 -1.04
CA GLN A 102 26.46 11.62 -1.39
C GLN A 102 26.78 10.70 -0.20
N ALA A 103 27.86 10.96 0.53
CA ALA A 103 28.22 10.19 1.72
C ALA A 103 27.18 10.32 2.85
N ARG A 104 26.52 11.47 3.00
CA ARG A 104 25.42 11.66 3.97
C ARG A 104 24.19 10.84 3.58
N LEU A 105 23.80 10.87 2.31
CA LEU A 105 22.68 10.06 1.80
C LEU A 105 23.00 8.57 1.95
N GLN A 106 24.19 8.14 1.55
CA GLN A 106 24.65 6.76 1.70
C GLN A 106 24.67 6.33 3.18
N LYS A 107 25.06 7.22 4.09
CA LYS A 107 24.98 6.97 5.53
C LYS A 107 23.54 6.84 6.01
N ALA A 108 22.61 7.66 5.54
CA ALA A 108 21.19 7.55 5.88
C ALA A 108 20.60 6.21 5.42
N ILE A 109 20.94 5.77 4.21
CA ILE A 109 20.57 4.44 3.68
C ILE A 109 21.19 3.33 4.55
N GLN A 110 22.48 3.43 4.89
CA GLN A 110 23.16 2.45 5.74
C GLN A 110 22.60 2.37 7.16
N THR A 111 22.24 3.51 7.77
CA THR A 111 21.59 3.54 9.08
C THR A 111 20.27 2.78 9.04
N ARG A 112 19.49 2.94 7.98
CA ARG A 112 18.21 2.22 7.81
C ARG A 112 18.39 0.74 7.48
N LEU A 113 19.41 0.38 6.70
CA LEU A 113 19.80 -1.02 6.48
C LEU A 113 20.21 -1.72 7.79
N ALA A 114 20.79 -0.99 8.74
CA ALA A 114 21.18 -1.54 10.04
C ALA A 114 19.97 -1.87 10.94
N GLU A 115 18.82 -1.21 10.72
CA GLU A 115 17.55 -1.47 11.42
C GLU A 115 16.86 -2.76 10.93
N LEU A 116 17.27 -3.31 9.78
CA LEU A 116 16.75 -4.58 9.27
C LEU A 116 17.34 -5.80 10.01
N PRO A 117 16.59 -6.90 10.14
CA PRO A 117 17.11 -8.18 10.62
C PRO A 117 18.34 -8.64 9.82
N GLU A 118 19.33 -9.21 10.50
CA GLU A 118 20.67 -9.48 9.94
C GLU A 118 20.64 -10.35 8.67
N HIS A 119 19.72 -11.31 8.60
CA HIS A 119 19.53 -12.19 7.45
C HIS A 119 18.98 -11.48 6.19
N LYS A 120 18.41 -10.26 6.31
CA LYS A 120 17.87 -9.48 5.19
C LYS A 120 18.85 -8.44 4.63
N ARG A 121 19.92 -8.11 5.37
CA ARG A 121 20.81 -6.98 5.06
C ARG A 121 21.63 -7.15 3.77
N GLN A 122 22.26 -8.31 3.56
CA GLN A 122 23.09 -8.57 2.36
C GLN A 122 22.28 -8.58 1.05
N PHE A 123 20.99 -8.79 1.17
CA PHE A 123 20.07 -8.92 0.05
C PHE A 123 19.41 -7.59 -0.29
N ALA A 124 18.95 -6.86 0.73
CA ALA A 124 18.53 -5.47 0.59
C ALA A 124 19.66 -4.60 -0.01
N ASP A 125 20.90 -4.77 0.45
CA ASP A 125 22.06 -4.05 -0.12
C ASP A 125 22.27 -4.34 -1.61
N ARG A 126 22.15 -5.61 -2.05
CA ARG A 126 22.28 -5.99 -3.46
C ARG A 126 21.12 -5.49 -4.34
N ALA A 127 19.89 -5.55 -3.85
CA ALA A 127 18.71 -5.08 -4.59
C ALA A 127 18.70 -3.55 -4.72
N ILE A 128 19.04 -2.84 -3.64
CA ILE A 128 19.17 -1.38 -3.65
C ILE A 128 20.28 -0.96 -4.60
N ARG A 129 21.44 -1.61 -4.59
CA ARG A 129 22.52 -1.34 -5.56
C ARG A 129 22.07 -1.55 -7.00
N LYS A 130 21.36 -2.64 -7.31
CA LYS A 130 20.80 -2.87 -8.66
C LYS A 130 19.82 -1.77 -9.08
N VAL A 131 19.00 -1.26 -8.17
CA VAL A 131 18.06 -0.15 -8.46
C VAL A 131 18.84 1.16 -8.67
N LEU A 132 19.80 1.45 -7.80
CA LEU A 132 20.67 2.62 -7.94
C LEU A 132 21.49 2.59 -9.25
N ASP A 133 21.97 1.40 -9.66
CA ASP A 133 22.69 1.21 -10.92
C ASP A 133 21.76 1.31 -12.14
N LYS A 134 20.53 0.79 -12.04
CA LYS A 134 19.54 0.80 -13.14
C LYS A 134 18.94 2.19 -13.39
N TYR A 135 18.78 2.99 -12.34
CA TYR A 135 18.26 4.36 -12.40
C TYR A 135 19.38 5.40 -12.25
N TYR A 136 20.62 5.02 -12.58
CA TYR A 136 21.77 5.91 -12.54
C TYR A 136 21.55 7.11 -13.48
N GLY A 137 21.44 8.31 -12.89
CA GLY A 137 21.20 9.57 -13.61
C GLY A 137 19.77 10.12 -13.52
N GLU A 138 18.80 9.37 -12.96
CA GLU A 138 17.46 9.88 -12.65
C GLU A 138 17.46 10.68 -11.32
N PRO A 139 16.54 11.65 -11.14
CA PRO A 139 16.41 12.39 -9.90
C PRO A 139 15.95 11.50 -8.74
N ASP A 140 16.56 11.69 -7.57
CA ASP A 140 16.29 10.88 -6.36
C ASP A 140 14.80 10.89 -5.95
N SER A 141 14.04 11.97 -6.20
CA SER A 141 12.59 11.99 -5.98
C SER A 141 11.78 10.94 -6.75
N LYS A 142 12.34 10.34 -7.81
CA LYS A 142 11.77 9.16 -8.49
C LYS A 142 12.31 7.84 -7.94
N VAL A 143 13.58 7.81 -7.55
CA VAL A 143 14.27 6.59 -7.10
C VAL A 143 13.93 6.28 -5.64
N GLU A 144 13.80 7.30 -4.80
CA GLU A 144 13.52 7.20 -3.37
C GLU A 144 12.15 6.59 -3.07
N PRO A 145 11.02 6.96 -3.72
CA PRO A 145 9.76 6.23 -3.55
C PRO A 145 9.87 4.77 -3.99
N ILE A 146 10.66 4.46 -5.01
CA ILE A 146 10.88 3.08 -5.48
C ILE A 146 11.69 2.30 -4.46
N VAL A 147 12.79 2.86 -3.94
CA VAL A 147 13.62 2.27 -2.89
C VAL A 147 12.84 2.16 -1.58
N PHE A 148 11.99 3.14 -1.25
CA PHE A 148 11.12 3.15 -0.08
C PHE A 148 10.05 2.07 -0.19
N VAL A 149 9.37 1.97 -1.33
CA VAL A 149 8.41 0.88 -1.59
C VAL A 149 9.13 -0.47 -1.66
N LEU A 150 10.37 -0.54 -2.15
CA LEU A 150 11.18 -1.76 -2.12
C LEU A 150 11.56 -2.15 -0.70
N LEU A 151 11.98 -1.20 0.14
CA LEU A 151 12.30 -1.44 1.55
C LEU A 151 11.05 -1.82 2.33
N GLU A 152 9.93 -1.13 2.13
CA GLU A 152 8.64 -1.45 2.73
C GLU A 152 8.11 -2.80 2.20
N ALA A 153 8.35 -3.13 0.94
CA ALA A 153 8.04 -4.44 0.37
C ALA A 153 9.05 -5.51 0.80
N LEU A 154 10.29 -5.21 1.14
CA LEU A 154 11.26 -6.17 1.70
C LEU A 154 10.99 -6.44 3.18
N GLU A 155 10.48 -5.42 3.89
CA GLU A 155 9.92 -5.54 5.22
C GLU A 155 8.61 -6.36 5.21
N ARG A 156 7.82 -6.31 4.12
CA ARG A 156 6.50 -6.97 4.02
C ARG A 156 6.43 -8.23 3.14
N SER A 157 7.41 -8.49 2.27
CA SER A 157 7.33 -9.52 1.23
C SER A 157 8.70 -10.05 0.82
N ASP A 158 9.04 -11.22 1.35
CA ASP A 158 10.19 -12.04 0.92
C ASP A 158 9.99 -12.65 -0.49
N TYR A 159 8.83 -12.46 -1.12
CA TYR A 159 8.40 -13.08 -2.38
C TYR A 159 8.99 -12.45 -3.65
N ARG A 160 9.23 -11.13 -3.67
CA ARG A 160 9.57 -10.44 -4.92
C ARG A 160 10.93 -10.83 -5.46
N LEU A 161 11.92 -10.97 -4.58
CA LEU A 161 13.26 -11.34 -5.01
C LEU A 161 13.42 -12.82 -5.37
N LEU A 162 12.57 -13.70 -4.83
CA LEU A 162 12.52 -15.11 -5.24
C LEU A 162 11.94 -15.24 -6.65
N LEU A 163 10.89 -14.47 -6.96
CA LEU A 163 10.33 -14.36 -8.32
C LEU A 163 11.32 -13.74 -9.31
N GLU A 164 12.11 -12.75 -8.90
CA GLU A 164 13.18 -12.19 -9.73
C GLU A 164 14.34 -13.18 -9.94
N HIS A 165 14.64 -14.06 -8.96
CA HIS A 165 15.65 -15.12 -9.12
C HIS A 165 15.22 -16.22 -10.10
N ILE A 166 13.94 -16.60 -10.06
CA ILE A 166 13.34 -17.55 -11.03
C ILE A 166 13.32 -16.92 -12.44
N ALA A 167 13.01 -15.63 -12.55
CA ALA A 167 12.99 -14.91 -13.82
C ALA A 167 14.39 -14.65 -14.43
N ASP A 168 15.41 -14.45 -13.59
CA ASP A 168 16.81 -14.24 -14.00
C ASP A 168 17.54 -15.56 -14.34
N SER A 169 16.95 -16.72 -14.02
CA SER A 169 17.50 -18.04 -14.35
C SER A 169 17.40 -18.31 -15.85
N ARG A 170 18.54 -18.54 -16.52
CA ARG A 170 18.57 -18.70 -17.99
C ARG A 170 17.80 -19.96 -18.41
N PRO A 171 17.04 -19.95 -19.54
CA PRO A 171 16.18 -21.06 -19.98
C PRO A 171 16.85 -22.43 -20.21
N ARG A 172 18.19 -22.53 -20.11
CA ARG A 172 18.95 -23.75 -20.36
C ARG A 172 19.43 -24.47 -19.11
N ASP A 173 19.20 -23.90 -17.93
CA ASP A 173 19.62 -24.51 -16.66
C ASP A 173 18.39 -24.95 -15.85
N VAL A 174 17.81 -26.07 -16.28
CA VAL A 174 16.59 -26.65 -15.67
C VAL A 174 16.83 -26.98 -14.19
N ALA A 175 18.06 -27.31 -13.80
CA ALA A 175 18.43 -27.55 -12.42
C ALA A 175 18.37 -26.27 -11.59
N ALA A 176 18.92 -25.15 -12.08
CA ALA A 176 18.83 -23.85 -11.40
C ALA A 176 17.39 -23.35 -11.26
N ILE A 177 16.54 -23.58 -12.27
CA ILE A 177 15.10 -23.27 -12.17
C ILE A 177 14.42 -24.14 -11.10
N ALA A 178 14.74 -25.44 -11.05
CA ALA A 178 14.19 -26.35 -10.05
C ALA A 178 14.61 -25.98 -8.62
N GLU A 179 15.87 -25.59 -8.42
CA GLU A 179 16.36 -25.07 -7.14
C GLU A 179 15.65 -23.76 -6.76
N GLY A 180 15.52 -22.81 -7.70
CA GLY A 180 14.78 -21.56 -7.45
C GLY A 180 13.30 -21.77 -7.11
N LEU A 181 12.64 -22.74 -7.74
CA LEU A 181 11.25 -23.13 -7.42
C LEU A 181 11.14 -23.82 -6.05
N ASN A 182 12.12 -24.63 -5.67
CA ASN A 182 12.18 -25.26 -4.35
C ASN A 182 12.40 -24.21 -3.25
N ASP A 183 13.33 -23.27 -3.44
CA ASP A 183 13.60 -22.18 -2.51
C ASP A 183 12.38 -21.25 -2.36
N PHE A 184 11.67 -20.99 -3.46
CA PHE A 184 10.38 -20.30 -3.44
C PHE A 184 9.36 -21.05 -2.58
N GLY A 185 9.23 -22.37 -2.78
CA GLY A 185 8.34 -23.21 -1.98
C GLY A 185 8.69 -23.15 -0.49
N LEU A 186 9.96 -23.26 -0.12
CA LEU A 186 10.39 -23.18 1.29
C LEU A 186 10.09 -21.81 1.93
N ALA A 187 10.33 -20.72 1.20
CA ALA A 187 10.03 -19.38 1.68
C ALA A 187 8.51 -19.12 1.80
N GLU A 188 7.72 -19.61 0.84
CA GLU A 188 6.26 -19.56 0.92
C GLU A 188 5.74 -20.30 2.14
N MET A 189 6.32 -21.46 2.44
CA MET A 189 5.96 -22.27 3.60
C MET A 189 6.33 -21.59 4.92
N ALA A 190 7.52 -20.98 5.01
CA ALA A 190 7.93 -20.19 6.17
C ALA A 190 6.97 -19.01 6.41
N TYR A 191 6.61 -18.29 5.34
CA TYR A 191 5.65 -17.18 5.42
C TYR A 191 4.26 -17.64 5.87
N LEU A 192 3.80 -18.78 5.38
CA LEU A 192 2.51 -19.34 5.80
C LEU A 192 2.53 -19.76 7.27
N VAL A 193 3.65 -20.29 7.78
CA VAL A 193 3.80 -20.60 9.21
C VAL A 193 3.79 -19.33 10.06
N GLU A 194 4.46 -18.26 9.62
CA GLU A 194 4.45 -16.96 10.30
C GLU A 194 3.05 -16.35 10.29
N GLN A 195 2.40 -16.28 9.12
CA GLN A 195 1.02 -15.83 9.00
C GLN A 195 0.09 -16.65 9.88
N ALA A 196 0.26 -17.97 9.93
CA ALA A 196 -0.57 -18.81 10.76
C ALA A 196 -0.33 -18.57 12.25
N SER A 197 0.91 -18.33 12.66
CA SER A 197 1.23 -17.96 14.04
C SER A 197 0.56 -16.63 14.43
N ALA A 198 0.64 -15.61 13.56
CA ALA A 198 -0.02 -14.32 13.77
C ALA A 198 -1.56 -14.45 13.82
N ARG A 199 -2.15 -15.26 12.92
CA ARG A 199 -3.59 -15.56 12.93
C ARG A 199 -4.02 -16.32 14.18
N SER A 200 -3.21 -17.25 14.68
CA SER A 200 -3.49 -17.96 15.93
C SER A 200 -3.55 -16.97 17.10
N MET A 201 -2.54 -16.11 17.22
CA MET A 201 -2.51 -15.06 18.25
C MET A 201 -3.70 -14.11 18.13
N PHE A 202 -4.10 -13.74 16.90
CA PHE A 202 -5.30 -12.95 16.67
C PHE A 202 -6.57 -13.66 17.17
N LEU A 203 -6.73 -14.95 16.88
CA LEU A 203 -7.89 -15.73 17.34
C LEU A 203 -7.94 -15.84 18.87
N ASP A 204 -6.78 -15.93 19.54
CA ASP A 204 -6.72 -15.94 21.01
C ASP A 204 -7.20 -14.61 21.60
N GLN A 205 -6.80 -13.48 21.01
CA GLN A 205 -7.27 -12.15 21.42
C GLN A 205 -8.77 -11.97 21.11
N LEU A 206 -9.23 -12.45 19.96
CA LEU A 206 -10.64 -12.39 19.58
C LEU A 206 -11.52 -13.24 20.51
N GLU A 207 -11.02 -14.40 20.95
CA GLU A 207 -11.68 -15.26 21.93
C GLU A 207 -11.83 -14.55 23.29
N GLN A 208 -10.80 -13.82 23.74
CA GLN A 208 -10.90 -13.01 24.95
C GLN A 208 -11.98 -11.93 24.84
N LEU A 209 -12.07 -11.25 23.69
CA LEU A 209 -13.13 -10.28 23.43
C LEU A 209 -14.51 -10.93 23.43
N ALA A 210 -14.65 -12.11 22.82
CA ALA A 210 -15.92 -12.85 22.75
C ALA A 210 -16.38 -13.38 24.13
N LEU A 211 -15.45 -13.77 25.00
CA LEU A 211 -15.75 -14.24 26.36
C LEU A 211 -16.13 -13.09 27.32
N ASN A 212 -15.66 -11.88 27.05
CA ASN A 212 -15.97 -10.72 27.88
C ASN A 212 -17.39 -10.20 27.58
N THR A 213 -18.32 -10.35 28.53
CA THR A 213 -19.71 -9.93 28.38
C THR A 213 -19.91 -8.42 28.21
N ALA A 214 -18.92 -7.61 28.60
CA ALA A 214 -18.91 -6.16 28.45
C ALA A 214 -18.44 -5.70 27.07
N THR A 215 -17.91 -6.59 26.24
CA THR A 215 -17.50 -6.26 24.86
C THR A 215 -18.72 -5.78 24.06
N SER A 216 -18.61 -4.62 23.44
CA SER A 216 -19.65 -4.04 22.61
C SER A 216 -19.57 -4.54 21.16
N GLU A 217 -20.67 -4.36 20.42
CA GLU A 217 -20.74 -4.65 18.97
C GLU A 217 -19.67 -3.88 18.19
N ALA A 218 -19.48 -2.60 18.53
CA ALA A 218 -18.46 -1.75 17.93
C ALA A 218 -17.05 -2.32 18.00
N ILE A 219 -16.69 -2.92 19.14
CA ILE A 219 -15.37 -3.52 19.35
C ILE A 219 -15.22 -4.76 18.48
N MET A 220 -16.25 -5.62 18.42
CA MET A 220 -16.24 -6.81 17.57
C MET A 220 -16.17 -6.46 16.08
N HIS A 221 -16.96 -5.48 15.65
CA HIS A 221 -16.90 -4.99 14.27
C HIS A 221 -15.50 -4.46 13.94
N LYS A 222 -14.93 -3.59 14.79
CA LYS A 222 -13.57 -3.06 14.58
C LYS A 222 -12.51 -4.16 14.51
N ALA A 223 -12.65 -5.22 15.32
CA ALA A 223 -11.73 -6.35 15.28
C ALA A 223 -11.85 -7.14 13.96
N LEU A 224 -13.06 -7.25 13.41
CA LEU A 224 -13.37 -8.16 12.28
C LEU A 224 -13.45 -7.48 10.91
N GLU A 225 -13.64 -6.15 10.82
CA GLU A 225 -13.86 -5.44 9.54
C GLU A 225 -12.72 -5.62 8.53
N ARG A 226 -11.49 -5.86 9.00
CA ARG A 226 -10.31 -6.12 8.16
C ARG A 226 -9.81 -7.57 8.24
N ASN A 227 -10.51 -8.43 8.97
CA ASN A 227 -10.12 -9.81 9.26
C ASN A 227 -11.19 -10.80 8.79
N LEU A 228 -11.72 -10.60 7.58
CA LEU A 228 -12.81 -11.43 7.04
C LEU A 228 -12.45 -12.90 6.86
N TRP A 229 -11.16 -13.23 6.81
CA TRP A 229 -10.66 -14.61 6.79
C TRP A 229 -11.14 -15.45 7.98
N VAL A 230 -11.53 -14.81 9.09
CA VAL A 230 -12.13 -15.47 10.27
C VAL A 230 -13.46 -16.14 9.93
N PHE A 231 -14.22 -15.57 8.98
CA PHE A 231 -15.51 -16.12 8.54
C PHE A 231 -15.38 -17.32 7.61
N GLY A 232 -14.20 -17.51 7.02
CA GLY A 232 -13.89 -18.57 6.08
C GLY A 232 -13.05 -18.08 4.90
N PRO A 233 -12.36 -18.98 4.17
CA PRO A 233 -11.53 -18.62 3.03
C PRO A 233 -12.29 -17.85 1.94
N GLU A 234 -13.54 -18.20 1.69
CA GLU A 234 -14.42 -17.56 0.70
C GLU A 234 -14.71 -16.09 1.01
N PHE A 235 -14.61 -15.70 2.28
CA PHE A 235 -14.82 -14.32 2.72
C PHE A 235 -13.56 -13.46 2.55
N SER A 236 -12.40 -14.06 2.31
CA SER A 236 -11.12 -13.34 2.16
C SER A 236 -11.04 -12.50 0.88
N LEU A 237 -11.89 -12.80 -0.11
CA LEU A 237 -11.97 -12.04 -1.37
C LEU A 237 -12.91 -10.84 -1.29
N PHE A 238 -13.63 -10.68 -0.17
CA PHE A 238 -14.45 -9.51 0.06
C PHE A 238 -13.60 -8.37 0.60
N SER A 239 -13.87 -7.17 0.11
CA SER A 239 -13.21 -5.95 0.55
C SER A 239 -14.21 -4.84 0.77
N THR A 240 -13.89 -3.92 1.68
CA THR A 240 -14.71 -2.74 1.92
C THR A 240 -14.62 -1.80 0.73
N ASN A 241 -15.78 -1.49 0.13
CA ASN A 241 -15.88 -0.46 -0.89
C ASN A 241 -16.28 0.85 -0.21
N ILE A 242 -15.34 1.79 -0.07
CA ILE A 242 -15.53 3.03 0.69
C ILE A 242 -16.66 3.89 0.10
N THR A 243 -16.78 3.95 -1.23
CA THR A 243 -17.83 4.71 -1.92
C THR A 243 -19.20 4.12 -1.62
N LEU A 244 -19.33 2.79 -1.69
CA LEU A 244 -20.54 2.06 -1.35
C LEU A 244 -20.90 2.22 0.15
N LYS A 245 -19.92 2.08 1.04
CA LYS A 245 -20.08 2.30 2.48
C LYS A 245 -20.68 3.67 2.75
N ARG A 246 -20.12 4.74 2.14
CA ARG A 246 -20.63 6.11 2.27
C ARG A 246 -22.06 6.28 1.75
N GLN A 247 -22.36 5.72 0.57
CA GLN A 247 -23.71 5.79 -0.02
C GLN A 247 -24.77 5.13 0.88
N ILE A 248 -24.40 4.04 1.53
CA ILE A 248 -25.29 3.30 2.43
C ILE A 248 -25.43 3.99 3.77
N GLU A 249 -24.33 4.50 4.33
CA GLU A 249 -24.36 5.34 5.52
C GLU A 249 -25.30 6.52 5.32
N GLU A 250 -25.17 7.25 4.20
CA GLU A 250 -26.06 8.36 3.84
C GLU A 250 -27.52 7.93 3.67
N TYR A 251 -27.78 6.77 3.05
CA TYR A 251 -29.13 6.25 2.81
C TYR A 251 -29.81 5.79 4.11
N LEU A 252 -29.12 4.98 4.90
CA LEU A 252 -29.62 4.47 6.19
C LEU A 252 -29.75 5.60 7.22
N GLN A 253 -28.90 6.63 7.18
CA GLN A 253 -29.04 7.83 8.02
C GLN A 253 -30.32 8.60 7.71
N LYS A 254 -30.70 8.70 6.43
CA LYS A 254 -31.95 9.37 6.01
C LYS A 254 -33.20 8.57 6.40
N LYS A 255 -33.13 7.24 6.37
CA LYS A 255 -34.30 6.37 6.53
C LYS A 255 -34.62 6.00 8.00
N TYR A 256 -33.59 5.81 8.82
CA TYR A 256 -33.75 5.46 10.23
C TYR A 256 -33.38 6.68 11.09
N VAL A 257 -34.34 7.56 11.39
CA VAL A 257 -34.09 8.75 12.23
C VAL A 257 -34.53 8.45 13.68
N GLY A 258 -33.61 8.55 14.65
CA GLY A 258 -33.92 8.49 16.10
C GLY A 258 -32.99 7.61 16.95
N ASN A 259 -32.61 8.12 18.14
CA ASN A 259 -31.90 7.56 19.33
C ASN A 259 -30.78 6.49 19.19
N LYS A 260 -30.36 6.15 17.98
CA LYS A 260 -29.30 5.16 17.68
C LYS A 260 -28.31 5.68 16.64
N ALA A 261 -28.14 7.00 16.54
CA ALA A 261 -27.16 7.60 15.63
C ALA A 261 -25.72 7.18 16.00
N ASP A 262 -25.46 7.03 17.31
CA ASP A 262 -24.16 6.58 17.85
C ASP A 262 -24.04 5.04 18.01
N GLN A 263 -25.08 4.27 17.63
CA GLN A 263 -25.12 2.78 17.66
C GLN A 263 -25.01 2.15 16.26
N ARG A 264 -24.37 2.83 15.29
CA ARG A 264 -24.15 2.26 13.95
C ARG A 264 -22.75 1.66 13.67
N PRO A 265 -22.04 1.05 14.64
CA PRO A 265 -20.84 0.30 14.37
C PRO A 265 -21.13 -1.20 14.20
N ASP A 266 -22.31 -1.62 13.73
CA ASP A 266 -22.71 -3.05 13.73
C ASP A 266 -22.87 -3.63 12.32
N LEU A 267 -23.03 -2.77 11.31
CA LEU A 267 -23.21 -3.15 9.91
C LEU A 267 -21.91 -3.00 9.12
N LEU A 268 -21.51 -4.07 8.44
CA LEU A 268 -20.39 -4.06 7.51
C LEU A 268 -20.87 -4.54 6.14
N LEU A 269 -20.66 -3.73 5.10
CA LEU A 269 -20.90 -4.15 3.73
C LEU A 269 -19.59 -4.23 2.95
N ASN A 270 -19.35 -5.39 2.35
CA ASN A 270 -18.21 -5.65 1.49
C ASN A 270 -18.65 -6.11 0.11
N GLN A 271 -17.73 -6.05 -0.84
CA GLN A 271 -17.92 -6.53 -2.20
C GLN A 271 -16.73 -7.40 -2.61
N ASN A 272 -16.98 -8.47 -3.36
CA ASN A 272 -15.92 -9.27 -3.96
C ASN A 272 -15.71 -8.92 -5.45
N LEU A 273 -14.67 -9.52 -6.07
CA LEU A 273 -14.33 -9.27 -7.47
C LEU A 273 -15.42 -9.71 -8.47
N ASN A 274 -16.33 -10.59 -8.05
CA ASN A 274 -17.45 -11.06 -8.87
C ASN A 274 -18.67 -10.14 -8.77
N GLY A 275 -18.56 -9.04 -8.02
CA GLY A 275 -19.65 -8.09 -7.81
C GLY A 275 -20.70 -8.58 -6.81
N GLU A 276 -20.46 -9.67 -6.08
CA GLU A 276 -21.33 -10.09 -4.98
C GLU A 276 -21.09 -9.22 -3.76
N TYR A 277 -22.17 -8.96 -3.01
CA TYR A 277 -22.13 -8.16 -1.80
C TYR A 277 -22.28 -9.03 -0.56
N LEU A 278 -21.59 -8.67 0.51
CA LEU A 278 -21.66 -9.32 1.81
C LEU A 278 -22.03 -8.29 2.86
N LEU A 279 -23.22 -8.44 3.44
CA LEU A 279 -23.71 -7.66 4.56
C LEU A 279 -23.51 -8.47 5.86
N ILE A 280 -22.76 -7.92 6.80
CA ILE A 280 -22.55 -8.52 8.11
C ILE A 280 -23.22 -7.64 9.17
N GLU A 281 -24.07 -8.23 10.00
CA GLU A 281 -24.67 -7.60 11.18
C GLU A 281 -24.06 -8.23 12.42
N PHE A 282 -23.34 -7.43 13.20
CA PHE A 282 -22.75 -7.85 14.48
C PHE A 282 -23.71 -7.55 15.63
N LYS A 283 -23.97 -8.57 16.46
CA LYS A 283 -24.49 -8.40 17.81
C LYS A 283 -23.38 -8.60 18.84
N ARG A 284 -23.56 -8.07 20.05
CA ARG A 284 -22.53 -8.16 21.09
C ARG A 284 -22.33 -9.63 21.51
N PRO A 285 -21.14 -10.02 21.99
CA PRO A 285 -20.89 -11.42 22.35
C PRO A 285 -21.80 -12.01 23.42
N SER A 286 -22.39 -11.18 24.29
CA SER A 286 -23.37 -11.64 25.30
C SER A 286 -24.80 -11.74 24.77
N HIS A 287 -25.07 -11.33 23.53
CA HIS A 287 -26.41 -11.31 22.95
C HIS A 287 -26.80 -12.67 22.35
N SER A 288 -28.02 -13.11 22.65
CA SER A 288 -28.61 -14.29 22.02
C SER A 288 -29.43 -13.84 20.83
N LEU A 289 -28.96 -14.18 19.62
CA LEU A 289 -29.64 -13.89 18.36
C LEU A 289 -31.07 -14.44 18.40
N ASN A 290 -32.04 -13.61 18.03
CA ASN A 290 -33.47 -13.92 18.09
C ASN A 290 -34.19 -13.64 16.77
N HIS A 291 -35.52 -13.83 16.74
CA HIS A 291 -36.31 -13.59 15.54
C HIS A 291 -36.20 -12.15 15.03
N ASP A 292 -36.20 -11.16 15.92
CA ASP A 292 -36.13 -9.75 15.55
C ASP A 292 -34.79 -9.39 14.91
N ASP A 293 -33.69 -9.96 15.40
CA ASP A 293 -32.36 -9.78 14.81
C ASP A 293 -32.30 -10.32 13.37
N TYR A 294 -32.93 -11.48 13.14
CA TYR A 294 -33.05 -12.07 11.82
C TYR A 294 -33.86 -11.19 10.86
N ILE A 295 -35.03 -10.71 11.29
CA ILE A 295 -35.88 -9.81 10.50
C ILE A 295 -35.15 -8.48 10.22
N GLN A 296 -34.42 -7.95 11.20
CA GLN A 296 -33.63 -6.73 11.04
C GLN A 296 -32.57 -6.87 9.93
N ALA A 297 -31.78 -7.95 9.95
CA ALA A 297 -30.75 -8.18 8.95
C ALA A 297 -31.33 -8.32 7.53
N ILE A 298 -32.49 -8.96 7.40
CA ILE A 298 -33.22 -9.08 6.12
C ILE A 298 -33.75 -7.74 5.66
N ALA A 299 -34.34 -6.94 6.57
CA ALA A 299 -34.85 -5.62 6.24
C ALA A 299 -33.75 -4.74 5.66
N TYR A 300 -32.54 -4.78 6.23
CA TYR A 300 -31.38 -4.08 5.66
C TYR A 300 -31.05 -4.57 4.26
N ARG A 301 -31.00 -5.88 4.02
CA ARG A 301 -30.77 -6.42 2.67
C ARG A 301 -31.83 -5.94 1.68
N HIS A 302 -33.11 -6.06 2.00
CA HIS A 302 -34.20 -5.66 1.09
C HIS A 302 -34.15 -4.17 0.78
N ASP A 303 -33.75 -3.35 1.74
CA ASP A 303 -33.58 -1.92 1.55
C ASP A 303 -32.40 -1.59 0.64
N LEU A 304 -31.27 -2.29 0.81
CA LEU A 304 -30.13 -2.16 -0.09
C LEU A 304 -30.43 -2.67 -1.50
N GLY A 305 -31.20 -3.75 -1.62
CA GLY A 305 -31.62 -4.34 -2.91
C GLY A 305 -32.44 -3.41 -3.79
N LYS A 306 -32.99 -2.32 -3.25
CA LYS A 306 -33.65 -1.26 -4.05
C LYS A 306 -32.68 -0.47 -4.92
N HIS A 307 -31.40 -0.49 -4.56
CA HIS A 307 -30.33 0.28 -5.19
C HIS A 307 -29.22 -0.60 -5.76
N ILE A 308 -29.07 -1.82 -5.23
CA ILE A 308 -28.07 -2.80 -5.64
C ILE A 308 -28.79 -3.94 -6.37
N SER A 309 -28.52 -4.10 -7.66
CA SER A 309 -29.11 -5.17 -8.48
C SER A 309 -28.37 -6.51 -8.36
N ALA A 310 -27.25 -6.55 -7.64
CA ALA A 310 -26.46 -7.75 -7.41
C ALA A 310 -26.90 -8.51 -6.15
N THR A 311 -26.54 -9.79 -6.06
CA THR A 311 -26.83 -10.62 -4.88
C THR A 311 -26.14 -10.09 -3.63
N ILE A 312 -26.91 -9.94 -2.55
CA ILE A 312 -26.42 -9.55 -1.23
C ILE A 312 -26.55 -10.76 -0.29
N ARG A 313 -25.41 -11.37 0.04
CA ARG A 313 -25.31 -12.37 1.10
C ARG A 313 -25.34 -11.67 2.45
N VAL A 314 -26.05 -12.26 3.41
CA VAL A 314 -26.19 -11.74 4.77
C VAL A 314 -25.52 -12.70 5.74
N LEU A 315 -24.74 -12.17 6.68
CA LEU A 315 -24.14 -12.90 7.78
C LEU A 315 -24.51 -12.21 9.09
N LEU A 316 -25.35 -12.86 9.89
CA LEU A 316 -25.71 -12.38 11.23
C LEU A 316 -24.85 -13.10 12.28
N ILE A 317 -24.23 -12.34 13.18
CA ILE A 317 -23.28 -12.88 14.16
C ILE A 317 -23.63 -12.41 15.55
N GLY A 318 -23.62 -13.33 16.53
CA GLY A 318 -23.84 -13.00 17.93
C GLY A 318 -23.21 -13.99 18.89
N GLY A 319 -23.60 -13.94 20.15
CA GLY A 319 -23.08 -14.84 21.18
C GLY A 319 -23.64 -16.25 21.10
N ARG A 320 -24.97 -16.35 20.99
CA ARG A 320 -25.72 -17.62 20.96
C ARG A 320 -26.97 -17.46 20.11
N ARG A 321 -27.72 -18.55 19.91
CA ARG A 321 -29.07 -18.51 19.33
C ARG A 321 -30.09 -18.71 20.44
N SER A 322 -31.11 -17.86 20.46
CA SER A 322 -32.29 -18.03 21.30
C SER A 322 -33.23 -19.09 20.70
N PRO A 323 -34.19 -19.63 21.48
CA PRO A 323 -35.14 -20.64 21.00
C PRO A 323 -36.05 -20.16 19.86
N ASP A 324 -36.36 -18.85 19.81
CA ASP A 324 -37.20 -18.24 18.78
C ASP A 324 -36.43 -17.89 17.50
N PHE A 325 -35.11 -18.09 17.47
CA PHE A 325 -34.34 -17.87 16.25
C PHE A 325 -34.76 -18.84 15.13
N PRO A 326 -35.10 -18.35 13.92
CA PRO A 326 -35.58 -19.19 12.82
C PRO A 326 -34.59 -20.29 12.41
N GLN A 327 -35.01 -21.55 12.49
CA GLN A 327 -34.20 -22.70 12.05
C GLN A 327 -34.53 -23.13 10.61
N ILE A 328 -35.82 -23.11 10.26
CA ILE A 328 -36.38 -23.55 8.98
C ILE A 328 -36.99 -22.37 8.21
N ASN A 329 -37.18 -22.54 6.90
CA ASN A 329 -37.81 -21.54 6.01
C ASN A 329 -37.15 -20.15 6.03
N ARG A 330 -35.82 -20.12 6.18
CA ARG A 330 -35.07 -18.88 6.11
C ARG A 330 -34.95 -18.41 4.65
N GLU A 331 -34.98 -17.10 4.44
CA GLU A 331 -34.62 -16.51 3.15
C GLU A 331 -33.24 -17.02 2.68
N PRO A 332 -33.06 -17.21 1.36
CA PRO A 332 -31.79 -17.66 0.80
C PRO A 332 -30.67 -16.68 1.13
N ASP A 333 -29.43 -17.18 1.16
CA ASP A 333 -28.21 -16.41 1.38
C ASP A 333 -28.16 -15.64 2.72
N VAL A 334 -28.92 -16.09 3.74
CA VAL A 334 -28.84 -15.57 5.11
C VAL A 334 -28.20 -16.60 6.03
N ASN A 335 -26.94 -16.36 6.35
CA ASN A 335 -26.14 -17.20 7.23
C ASN A 335 -26.05 -16.62 8.64
N VAL A 336 -25.83 -17.51 9.60
CA VAL A 336 -25.83 -17.17 11.03
C VAL A 336 -24.65 -17.85 11.69
N ALA A 337 -23.80 -17.06 12.33
CA ALA A 337 -22.67 -17.56 13.11
C ALA A 337 -22.79 -17.13 14.57
N VAL A 338 -22.16 -17.91 15.44
CA VAL A 338 -21.94 -17.53 16.84
C VAL A 338 -20.44 -17.46 17.08
N PHE A 339 -19.98 -16.50 17.89
CA PHE A 339 -18.55 -16.16 17.98
C PHE A 339 -17.67 -17.34 18.39
N ASP A 340 -18.11 -18.16 19.34
CA ASP A 340 -17.35 -19.33 19.80
C ASP A 340 -17.14 -20.36 18.67
N GLN A 341 -18.19 -20.72 17.94
CA GLN A 341 -18.13 -21.65 16.82
C GLN A 341 -17.33 -21.07 15.65
N LEU A 342 -17.48 -19.77 15.39
CA LEU A 342 -16.74 -19.05 14.36
C LEU A 342 -15.23 -19.12 14.64
N ILE A 343 -14.81 -18.75 15.84
CA ILE A 343 -13.40 -18.76 16.25
C ILE A 343 -12.86 -20.18 16.24
N ALA A 344 -13.60 -21.16 16.77
CA ALA A 344 -13.21 -22.57 16.75
C ALA A 344 -13.05 -23.09 15.32
N THR A 345 -13.95 -22.72 14.41
CA THR A 345 -13.87 -23.11 12.99
C THR A 345 -12.64 -22.51 12.32
N ALA A 346 -12.39 -21.20 12.52
CA ALA A 346 -11.20 -20.54 11.99
C ALA A 346 -9.90 -21.16 12.53
N ARG A 347 -9.87 -21.51 13.83
CA ARG A 347 -8.73 -22.18 14.46
C ARG A 347 -8.50 -23.57 13.87
N ASN A 348 -9.57 -24.35 13.65
CA ASN A 348 -9.48 -25.67 13.03
C ASN A 348 -8.98 -25.57 11.57
N GLN A 349 -9.47 -24.60 10.79
CA GLN A 349 -9.01 -24.36 9.42
C GLN A 349 -7.51 -23.99 9.41
N LEU A 350 -7.08 -23.15 10.33
CA LEU A 350 -5.69 -22.76 10.48
C LEU A 350 -4.78 -23.95 10.81
N GLN A 351 -5.21 -24.80 11.75
CA GLN A 351 -4.50 -26.02 12.11
C GLN A 351 -4.43 -27.01 10.94
N TRP A 352 -5.51 -27.13 10.17
CA TRP A 352 -5.53 -27.97 8.97
C TRP A 352 -4.50 -27.49 7.93
N LEU A 353 -4.47 -26.17 7.66
CA LEU A 353 -3.48 -25.56 6.76
C LEU A 353 -2.03 -25.80 7.21
N LEU A 354 -1.79 -25.81 8.52
CA LEU A 354 -0.46 -26.09 9.09
C LEU A 354 -0.07 -27.57 9.07
N ARG A 355 -1.02 -28.49 9.29
CA ARG A 355 -0.77 -29.94 9.27
C ARG A 355 -0.44 -30.45 7.87
N ASP A 356 -1.21 -30.03 6.86
CA ASP A 356 -0.97 -30.43 5.47
C ASP A 356 0.38 -29.92 4.95
N LYS A 357 0.87 -28.81 5.52
CA LYS A 357 2.09 -28.13 5.09
C LYS A 357 3.35 -28.55 5.85
N THR A 358 3.24 -29.01 7.10
CA THR A 358 4.41 -29.45 7.89
C THR A 358 4.75 -30.94 7.71
N GLY A 359 3.86 -31.76 7.13
CA GLY A 359 4.11 -33.20 6.95
C GLY A 359 4.24 -33.99 8.25
N ILE A 360 4.01 -33.37 9.41
CA ILE A 360 4.09 -34.02 10.72
C ILE A 360 2.66 -34.31 11.18
N ALA A 361 2.27 -35.58 11.11
CA ALA A 361 1.07 -36.06 11.75
C ALA A 361 1.19 -35.89 13.29
N PRO A 362 0.12 -35.51 14.00
CA PRO A 362 0.17 -35.41 15.45
C PRO A 362 0.39 -36.81 16.05
N THR A 363 1.41 -36.93 16.90
CA THR A 363 1.58 -38.04 17.85
C THR A 363 0.54 -37.99 18.95
#